data_AF-A0A966S8G6-F1
#
_entry.id   AF-A0A966S8G6-F1
#
_cell.length_a   1.000
_cell.length_b   1.000
_cell.length_c   1.000
_cell.angle_alpha   90.00
_cell.angle_beta   90.00
_cell.angle_gamma   90.00
#
_symmetry.space_group_name_H-M   'P 1'
#
loop_
_entity.id
_entity.type
_entity.pdbx_description
1 polymer ?
#
loop_
_entity_poly.entity_id
_entity_poly.type
_entity_poly.pdbx_seq_one_letter_code
_entity_poly.pdbx_strand_id
1 'polypeptide(L)'
;MISTATALISATEQAVMDEDSMGLAQFITHERNNLSQDDFAKAMFMYATMVASNAVDSATKAILTKEQFAELIATIDEIESMRNEVLENGE
;
A
#
# COMPACT_ATOMS: atom_id res chain seq x y z
N MET A 1 23.82 2.05 1.23
CA MET A 1 22.75 3.07 1.17
C MET A 1 22.42 3.51 -0.25
N ILE A 2 23.39 3.81 -1.14
CA ILE A 2 23.08 4.07 -2.56
C ILE A 2 22.38 2.86 -3.20
N SER A 3 22.86 1.64 -2.95
CA SER A 3 22.20 0.41 -3.41
C SER A 3 20.76 0.27 -2.93
N THR A 4 20.49 0.61 -1.66
CA THR A 4 19.15 0.61 -1.07
C THR A 4 18.25 1.67 -1.72
N ALA A 5 18.77 2.87 -1.98
CA ALA A 5 18.01 3.92 -2.65
C ALA A 5 17.66 3.53 -4.10
N THR A 6 18.60 2.93 -4.84
CA THR A 6 18.34 2.40 -6.19
C THR A 6 17.33 1.26 -6.14
N ALA A 7 17.43 0.35 -5.17
CA ALA A 7 16.48 -0.75 -4.99
C ALA A 7 15.07 -0.25 -4.67
N LEU A 8 14.94 0.80 -3.84
CA LEU A 8 13.65 1.42 -3.51
C LEU A 8 12.98 2.04 -4.74
N ILE A 9 13.74 2.81 -5.53
CA ILE A 9 13.23 3.40 -6.78
C ILE A 9 12.83 2.27 -7.74
N SER A 10 13.72 1.29 -7.91
CA SER A 10 13.51 -0.01 -8.56
C SER A 10 12.14 -0.63 -8.29
N ALA A 11 11.95 -0.96 -7.02
CA ALA A 11 10.80 -1.69 -6.52
C ALA A 11 9.51 -0.87 -6.63
N THR A 12 9.58 0.44 -6.40
CA THR A 12 8.40 1.32 -6.50
C THR A 12 7.94 1.45 -7.95
N GLU A 13 8.87 1.65 -8.89
CA GLU A 13 8.55 1.74 -10.32
C GLU A 13 7.89 0.44 -10.82
N GLN A 14 8.48 -0.71 -10.48
CA GLN A 14 7.93 -2.02 -10.85
C GLN A 14 6.56 -2.27 -10.21
N ALA A 15 6.37 -1.90 -8.95
CA ALA A 15 5.10 -2.10 -8.25
C ALA A 15 3.94 -1.27 -8.84
N VAL A 16 4.23 -0.06 -9.33
CA VAL A 16 3.22 0.79 -9.97
C VAL A 16 2.91 0.33 -11.40
N MET A 17 3.90 -0.23 -12.10
CA MET A 17 3.75 -0.78 -13.45
C MET A 17 3.49 -2.29 -13.48
N ASP A 18 3.03 -2.84 -12.36
CA ASP A 18 2.75 -4.27 -12.22
C ASP A 18 1.60 -4.71 -13.16
N GLU A 19 1.69 -5.93 -13.70
CA GLU A 19 0.77 -6.44 -14.72
C GLU A 19 -0.67 -6.50 -14.22
N ASP A 20 -0.90 -6.82 -12.94
CA ASP A 20 -2.26 -6.87 -12.37
C ASP A 20 -2.85 -5.46 -12.26
N SER A 21 -2.00 -4.48 -11.90
CA SER A 21 -2.35 -3.06 -11.89
C SER A 21 -2.71 -2.54 -13.26
N MET A 22 -1.90 -2.86 -14.27
CA MET A 22 -2.20 -2.51 -15.65
C MET A 22 -3.46 -3.21 -16.18
N GLY A 23 -3.67 -4.48 -15.81
CA GLY A 23 -4.85 -5.26 -16.18
C GLY A 23 -6.14 -4.66 -15.62
N LEU A 24 -6.15 -4.27 -14.34
CA LEU A 24 -7.31 -3.59 -13.75
C LEU A 24 -7.57 -2.22 -14.40
N ALA A 25 -6.52 -1.45 -14.70
CA ALA A 25 -6.67 -0.18 -15.42
C ALA A 25 -7.26 -0.38 -16.83
N GLN A 26 -6.84 -1.43 -17.54
CA GLN A 26 -7.38 -1.79 -18.85
C GLN A 26 -8.86 -2.18 -18.76
N PHE A 27 -9.23 -2.99 -17.77
CA PHE A 27 -10.61 -3.39 -17.51
C PHE A 27 -11.50 -2.18 -17.24
N ILE A 28 -11.09 -1.32 -16.30
CA ILE A 28 -11.82 -0.08 -15.95
C ILE A 28 -12.01 0.79 -17.20
N THR A 29 -10.97 0.91 -18.03
CA THR A 29 -11.04 1.72 -19.25
C THR A 29 -12.03 1.17 -20.27
N HIS A 30 -12.09 -0.16 -20.46
CA HIS A 30 -13.02 -0.81 -21.37
C HIS A 30 -14.47 -0.72 -20.87
N GLU A 31 -14.68 -0.93 -19.57
CA GLU A 31 -16.02 -0.98 -18.99
C GLU A 31 -16.57 0.38 -18.57
N ARG A 32 -15.78 1.47 -18.65
CA ARG A 32 -16.15 2.80 -18.14
C ARG A 32 -17.52 3.30 -18.60
N ASN A 33 -17.92 2.96 -19.84
CA ASN A 33 -19.18 3.42 -20.44
C ASN A 33 -20.35 2.47 -20.10
N ASN A 34 -20.06 1.28 -19.59
CA ASN A 34 -21.03 0.25 -19.19
C ASN A 34 -21.28 0.25 -17.67
N LEU A 35 -20.38 0.86 -16.88
CA LEU A 35 -20.50 0.99 -15.44
C LEU A 35 -21.40 2.17 -15.05
N SER A 36 -22.12 2.01 -13.94
CA SER A 36 -22.74 3.15 -13.26
C SER A 36 -21.65 4.07 -12.69
N GLN A 37 -22.00 5.33 -12.40
CA GLN A 37 -21.04 6.25 -11.78
C GLN A 37 -20.54 5.76 -10.41
N ASP A 38 -21.40 5.12 -9.63
CA ASP A 38 -21.04 4.55 -8.32
C ASP A 38 -20.07 3.38 -8.47
N ASP A 39 -20.30 2.50 -9.46
CA ASP A 39 -19.43 1.35 -9.69
C ASP A 39 -18.08 1.78 -10.28
N PHE A 40 -18.08 2.79 -11.15
CA PHE A 40 -16.86 3.39 -11.65
C PHE A 40 -16.04 4.04 -10.53
N ALA A 41 -16.70 4.78 -9.62
CA ALA A 41 -16.03 5.37 -8.46
C ALA A 41 -15.40 4.32 -7.54
N LYS A 42 -16.11 3.22 -7.27
CA LYS A 42 -15.57 2.08 -6.50
C LYS A 42 -14.40 1.42 -7.21
N ALA A 43 -14.50 1.20 -8.52
CA ALA A 43 -13.43 0.59 -9.30
C ALA A 43 -12.16 1.46 -9.30
N MET A 44 -12.30 2.78 -9.44
CA MET A 44 -11.19 3.73 -9.32
C MET A 44 -10.57 3.73 -7.92
N PHE A 45 -11.38 3.68 -6.86
CA PHE A 45 -10.90 3.58 -5.48
C PHE A 45 -10.12 2.27 -5.25
N MET A 46 -10.63 1.14 -5.75
CA MET A 46 -9.95 -0.15 -5.69
C MET A 46 -8.62 -0.11 -6.44
N TYR A 47 -8.59 0.45 -7.64
CA TYR A 47 -7.36 0.60 -8.41
C TYR A 47 -6.31 1.43 -7.68
N ALA A 48 -6.70 2.59 -7.13
CA ALA A 48 -5.80 3.44 -6.36
C ALA A 48 -5.26 2.73 -5.11
N THR A 49 -6.13 1.99 -4.41
CA THR A 49 -5.75 1.21 -3.21
C THR A 49 -4.76 0.11 -3.56
N MET A 50 -4.97 -0.57 -4.68
CA MET A 50 -4.10 -1.65 -5.14
C MET A 50 -2.70 -1.14 -5.48
N VAL A 51 -2.61 -0.07 -6.28
CA VAL A 51 -1.32 0.57 -6.64
C VAL A 51 -0.58 1.04 -5.39
N ALA A 52 -1.28 1.73 -4.48
CA ALA A 52 -0.69 2.21 -3.23
C ALA A 52 -0.18 1.05 -2.35
N SER A 53 -0.99 -0.01 -2.20
CA SER A 53 -0.62 -1.18 -1.40
C SER A 53 0.62 -1.88 -1.97
N ASN A 54 0.66 -2.11 -3.28
CA ASN A 54 1.79 -2.78 -3.94
C ASN A 54 3.07 -1.96 -3.83
N ALA A 55 2.98 -0.64 -4.02
CA ALA A 55 4.11 0.27 -3.90
C ALA A 55 4.67 0.29 -2.47
N VAL A 56 3.80 0.38 -1.45
CA VAL A 56 4.22 0.39 -0.04
C VAL A 56 4.84 -0.94 0.37
N ASP A 57 4.24 -2.07 0.00
CA ASP A 57 4.77 -3.40 0.30
C ASP A 57 6.15 -3.61 -0.35
N SER A 58 6.28 -3.27 -1.63
CA SER A 58 7.55 -3.40 -2.38
C SER A 58 8.63 -2.47 -1.85
N ALA A 59 8.28 -1.22 -1.55
CA ALA A 59 9.19 -0.27 -0.91
C ALA A 59 9.67 -0.80 0.44
N THR A 60 8.76 -1.28 1.28
CA THR A 60 9.05 -1.80 2.61
C THR A 60 10.04 -2.97 2.55
N LYS A 61 9.83 -3.92 1.63
CA LYS A 61 10.75 -5.06 1.40
C LYS A 61 12.12 -4.63 0.88
N ALA A 62 12.21 -3.50 0.18
CA ALA A 62 13.49 -2.97 -0.32
C ALA A 62 14.31 -2.29 0.79
N ILE A 63 13.66 -1.72 1.80
CA ILE A 63 14.32 -0.91 2.84
C ILE A 63 14.48 -1.62 4.19
N LEU A 64 13.66 -2.62 4.49
CA LEU A 64 13.68 -3.34 5.77
C LEU A 64 13.96 -4.84 5.57
N THR A 65 14.76 -5.43 6.47
CA THR A 65 14.80 -6.88 6.62
C THR A 65 13.53 -7.39 7.31
N LYS A 66 13.31 -8.71 7.30
CA LYS A 66 12.14 -9.33 7.96
C LYS A 66 12.12 -9.04 9.45
N GLU A 67 13.29 -9.05 10.09
CA GLU A 67 13.44 -8.77 11.51
C GLU A 67 13.08 -7.31 11.81
N GLN A 68 13.58 -6.37 11.00
CA GLN A 68 13.28 -4.94 11.15
C GLN A 68 11.79 -4.63 10.90
N PHE A 69 11.16 -5.35 9.97
CA PHE A 69 9.72 -5.21 9.72
C PHE A 69 8.88 -5.77 10.87
N ALA A 70 9.26 -6.91 11.44
CA ALA A 70 8.58 -7.47 12.62
C ALA A 70 8.72 -6.55 13.85
N GLU A 71 9.89 -5.96 14.05
CA GLU A 71 10.13 -4.97 15.11
C GLU A 71 9.29 -3.70 14.92
N LEU A 72 9.15 -3.23 13.67
CA LEU A 72 8.29 -2.09 13.33
C LEU A 72 6.82 -2.38 13.67
N ILE A 73 6.30 -3.56 13.31
CA ILE A 73 4.93 -3.96 13.64
C ILE A 73 4.73 -4.00 15.15
N ALA A 74 5.63 -4.66 15.89
CA ALA A 74 5.54 -4.74 17.35
C ALA A 74 5.54 -3.34 18.00
N THR A 75 6.36 -2.42 17.48
CA THR A 75 6.41 -1.03 17.95
C THR A 75 5.09 -0.29 17.67
N ILE A 76 4.47 -0.52 16.50
CA ILE A 76 3.16 0.06 16.18
C ILE A 76 2.10 -0.45 17.15
N ASP A 77 2.03 -1.76 17.38
CA ASP A 77 1.06 -2.38 18.30
C ASP A 77 1.22 -1.85 19.73
N GLU A 78 2.47 -1.67 20.19
CA GLU A 78 2.76 -1.08 21.50
C GLU A 78 2.28 0.37 21.59
N ILE A 79 2.55 1.19 20.56
CA ILE A 79 2.07 2.59 20.50
C ILE A 79 0.53 2.64 20.49
N GLU A 80 -0.13 1.73 19.77
CA GLU A 80 -1.59 1.65 19.76
C GLU A 80 -2.16 1.25 21.12
N SER A 81 -1.54 0.28 21.81
CA SER A 81 -1.90 -0.10 23.18
C SER A 81 -1.76 1.08 24.13
N MET A 82 -0.61 1.78 24.10
CA MET A 82 -0.38 2.97 24.92
C MET A 82 -1.40 4.08 24.64
N ARG A 83 -1.73 4.33 23.36
CA ARG A 83 -2.77 5.29 22.96
C ARG A 83 -4.12 4.90 23.57
N ASN A 84 -4.49 3.64 23.47
CA ASN A 84 -5.77 3.14 23.99
C ASN A 84 -5.80 3.21 25.52
N GLU A 85 -4.73 2.84 26.22
CA GLU A 85 -4.62 2.96 27.68
C GLU A 85 -4.77 4.41 28.16
N VAL A 86 -4.20 5.39 27.44
CA VAL A 86 -4.36 6.82 27.76
C VAL A 86 -5.79 7.30 27.51
N LEU A 87 -6.45 6.80 26.46
CA LEU A 87 -7.84 7.16 26.13
C LEU A 87 -8.86 6.48 27.06
N GLU A 88 -8.58 5.24 27.50
CA GLU A 88 -9.48 4.43 28.34
C GLU A 88 -9.27 4.70 29.84
N ASN A 89 -8.05 5.03 30.28
CA ASN A 89 -7.73 5.34 31.68
C ASN A 89 -7.47 6.83 31.94
N GLY A 90 -7.79 7.69 30.96
CA GLY A 90 -7.61 9.14 31.03
C GLY A 90 -8.75 9.93 31.69
N GLU A 91 -9.71 9.24 32.33
CA GLU A 91 -10.67 9.82 33.29
C GLU A 91 -10.24 9.57 34.74
#